data_AF-A0A815VS12-F1
#
_entry.id   AF-A0A815VS12-F1
#
_cell.length_a   1.000
_cell.length_b   1.000
_cell.length_c   1.000
_cell.angle_alpha   90.00
_cell.angle_beta   90.00
_cell.angle_gamma   90.00
#
_symmetry.space_group_name_H-M   'P 1'
#
loop_
_entity.id
_entity.type
_entity.pdbx_description
1 polymer ?
#
loop_
_entity_poly.entity_id
_entity_poly.type
_entity_poly.pdbx_seq_one_letter_code
_entity_poly.pdbx_strand_id
1 'polypeptide(L)'
;MCFSLHLACRFLEPGLLYARRQLTPVLPSSSSFEIPDSYQLTLTKEIFLFSDTLVGRRKRMLLFGSITQLEMLFDSTTIFMDGTFSCTPPFFDQVFTIHALNFPCVFGILPDRKRITYQELFKILKDFAISINRKFEPTRILSDFESGLISAIANEFSAAIHSGCFFHYTQAIFRRIQVLGLTTLYFQNSEIRSRCRKLMALALLPIDKTESSFHSLRVKSSTMVNQELHQLFLYFNHQWLVNVPLKIWNVYGCHHRTNNNCEGFHNRLNQRIQKSHPNIWMFIKLLQTEGCRFRHLLLQMNAGAQARKNVPVANMIQKRIDTLYDRYNGGEVDVDQLLDGLSLTVAKQKRQ
;
A
#
# COMPACT_ATOMS: atom_id res chain seq x y z
N MET A 1 41.15 -8.64 35.36
CA MET A 1 39.70 -8.32 35.51
C MET A 1 39.02 -7.96 34.18
N CYS A 2 39.33 -8.61 33.05
CA CYS A 2 38.61 -8.35 31.77
C CYS A 2 38.30 -9.62 30.96
N PHE A 3 38.60 -10.82 31.45
CA PHE A 3 38.37 -12.08 30.75
C PHE A 3 37.07 -12.82 31.15
N SER A 4 36.39 -12.40 32.24
CA SER A 4 35.20 -13.08 32.74
C SER A 4 33.87 -12.56 32.17
N LEU A 5 33.86 -11.41 31.49
CA LEU A 5 32.63 -10.84 30.90
C LEU A 5 32.31 -11.41 29.50
N HIS A 6 33.31 -11.89 28.76
CA HIS A 6 33.12 -12.38 27.39
C HIS A 6 32.55 -13.82 27.33
N LEU A 7 32.81 -14.66 28.34
CA LEU A 7 32.20 -15.98 28.46
C LEU A 7 30.75 -15.92 28.97
N ALA A 8 30.39 -14.95 29.81
CA ALA A 8 29.02 -14.82 30.33
C ALA A 8 27.99 -14.55 29.22
N CYS A 9 28.33 -13.75 28.19
CA CYS A 9 27.41 -13.46 27.08
C CYS A 9 27.09 -14.66 26.19
N ARG A 10 28.01 -15.64 26.04
CA ARG A 10 27.78 -16.83 25.18
C ARG A 10 26.90 -17.89 25.82
N PHE A 11 26.83 -17.95 27.15
CA PHE A 11 25.91 -18.84 27.87
C PHE A 11 24.55 -18.20 28.19
N LEU A 12 24.47 -16.86 28.15
CA LEU A 12 23.22 -16.14 28.31
C LEU A 12 22.28 -16.29 27.11
N GLU A 13 22.78 -16.35 25.86
CA GLU A 13 21.91 -16.44 24.68
C GLU A 13 21.05 -17.72 24.64
N PRO A 14 21.59 -18.94 24.85
CA PRO A 14 20.78 -20.16 24.90
C PRO A 14 19.82 -20.19 26.09
N GLY A 15 20.28 -19.72 27.27
CA GLY A 15 19.46 -19.63 28.48
C GLY A 15 18.32 -18.61 28.38
N LEU A 16 18.57 -17.45 27.76
CA LEU A 16 17.57 -16.44 27.43
C LEU A 16 16.62 -16.92 26.33
N LEU A 17 17.10 -17.66 25.32
CA LEU A 17 16.25 -18.28 24.30
C LEU A 17 15.37 -19.38 24.91
N TYR A 18 15.90 -20.17 25.84
CA TYR A 18 15.18 -21.20 26.57
C TYR A 18 14.14 -20.61 27.53
N ALA A 19 14.51 -19.61 28.33
CA ALA A 19 13.59 -18.87 29.19
C ALA A 19 12.53 -18.12 28.37
N ARG A 20 12.89 -17.53 27.22
CA ARG A 20 11.94 -16.93 26.27
C ARG A 20 11.01 -17.98 25.67
N ARG A 21 11.46 -19.21 25.41
CA ARG A 21 10.60 -20.31 24.94
C ARG A 21 9.58 -20.71 26.01
N GLN A 22 9.95 -20.71 27.29
CA GLN A 22 9.00 -21.00 28.37
C GLN A 22 7.96 -19.89 28.57
N LEU A 23 8.29 -18.64 28.25
CA LEU A 23 7.37 -17.48 28.30
C LEU A 23 6.61 -17.25 26.98
N THR A 24 6.96 -17.95 25.90
CA THR A 24 6.27 -17.81 24.61
C THR A 24 5.09 -18.77 24.60
N PRO A 25 3.87 -18.30 24.33
CA PRO A 25 2.71 -19.17 24.31
C PRO A 25 2.88 -20.28 23.28
N VAL A 26 2.17 -21.39 23.49
CA VAL A 26 2.13 -22.50 22.54
C VAL A 26 1.72 -21.98 21.18
N LEU A 27 2.38 -22.48 20.12
CA LEU A 27 2.02 -22.11 18.76
C LEU A 27 0.61 -22.63 18.46
N PRO A 28 -0.27 -21.78 17.94
CA PRO A 28 -1.64 -22.20 17.69
C PRO A 28 -1.68 -23.19 16.53
N SER A 29 -2.54 -24.21 16.67
CA SER A 29 -2.82 -25.22 15.63
C SER A 29 -3.97 -24.83 14.72
N SER A 30 -4.73 -23.78 15.06
CA SER A 30 -5.83 -23.23 14.27
C SER A 30 -5.94 -21.73 14.47
N SER A 31 -6.85 -21.05 13.77
CA SER A 31 -7.13 -19.61 13.98
C SER A 31 -7.82 -19.30 15.31
N SER A 32 -8.36 -20.29 16.03
CA SER A 32 -9.22 -20.11 17.22
C SER A 32 -8.44 -20.17 18.53
N PHE A 33 -7.31 -19.45 18.62
CA PHE A 33 -6.44 -19.44 19.79
C PHE A 33 -6.65 -18.22 20.68
N GLU A 34 -6.46 -18.35 21.98
CA GLU A 34 -6.49 -17.19 22.88
C GLU A 34 -5.21 -16.36 22.76
N ILE A 35 -5.34 -15.04 22.71
CA ILE A 35 -4.21 -14.11 22.70
C ILE A 35 -3.94 -13.71 24.14
N PRO A 36 -2.78 -14.00 24.73
CA PRO A 36 -2.49 -13.60 26.10
C PRO A 36 -2.41 -12.07 26.23
N ASP A 37 -2.75 -11.53 27.40
CA ASP A 37 -2.81 -10.07 27.66
C ASP A 37 -1.54 -9.34 27.23
N SER A 38 -0.37 -9.94 27.47
CA SER A 38 0.92 -9.34 27.08
C SER A 38 1.07 -9.07 25.58
N TYR A 39 0.29 -9.75 24.73
CA TYR A 39 0.23 -9.57 23.28
C TYR A 39 -0.94 -8.67 22.84
N GLN A 40 -1.90 -8.41 23.72
CA GLN A 40 -3.01 -7.48 23.48
C GLN A 40 -2.65 -6.03 23.78
N LEU A 41 -1.56 -5.79 24.52
CA LEU A 41 -1.13 -4.46 24.97
C LEU A 41 0.04 -3.91 24.16
N THR A 42 0.29 -2.61 24.23
CA THR A 42 1.53 -1.98 23.77
C THR A 42 2.68 -2.34 24.71
N LEU A 43 3.92 -2.01 24.31
CA LEU A 43 5.08 -2.13 25.21
C LEU A 43 4.98 -1.21 26.44
N THR A 44 4.14 -0.17 26.37
CA THR A 44 3.80 0.75 27.47
C THR A 44 2.54 0.34 28.25
N LYS A 45 2.02 -0.87 28.01
CA LYS A 45 0.85 -1.45 28.71
C LYS A 45 -0.50 -0.76 28.43
N GLU A 46 -0.61 -0.07 27.30
CA GLU A 46 -1.88 0.49 26.81
C GLU A 46 -2.57 -0.53 25.88
N ILE A 47 -3.88 -0.41 25.65
CA ILE A 47 -4.60 -1.29 24.70
C ILE A 47 -3.97 -1.17 23.31
N PHE A 48 -3.71 -2.31 22.67
CA PHE A 48 -3.16 -2.37 21.32
C PHE A 48 -3.99 -3.25 20.38
N LEU A 49 -4.39 -4.45 20.81
CA LEU A 49 -5.44 -5.22 20.13
C LEU A 49 -6.78 -4.61 20.51
N PHE A 50 -7.38 -3.83 19.62
CA PHE A 50 -8.65 -3.17 19.89
C PHE A 50 -9.86 -3.94 19.33
N SER A 51 -9.62 -4.94 18.46
CA SER A 51 -10.67 -5.82 17.99
C SER A 51 -10.14 -7.22 17.65
N ASP A 52 -10.87 -8.22 18.11
CA ASP A 52 -10.73 -9.63 17.75
C ASP A 52 -12.12 -10.17 17.42
N THR A 53 -12.41 -10.30 16.13
CA THR A 53 -13.78 -10.60 15.66
C THR A 53 -13.79 -11.77 14.66
N LEU A 54 -14.97 -12.33 14.45
CA LEU A 54 -15.23 -13.35 13.45
C LEU A 54 -16.03 -12.76 12.29
N VAL A 55 -15.53 -12.92 11.08
CA VAL A 55 -16.15 -12.39 9.86
C VAL A 55 -16.63 -13.52 8.95
N GLY A 56 -17.80 -13.31 8.32
CA GLY A 56 -18.37 -14.24 7.35
C GLY A 56 -18.59 -15.64 7.92
N ARG A 57 -17.96 -16.66 7.33
CA ARG A 57 -18.03 -18.06 7.80
C ARG A 57 -17.16 -18.32 9.04
N ARG A 58 -17.25 -17.44 10.04
CA ARG A 58 -16.48 -17.47 11.30
C ARG A 58 -14.96 -17.46 11.13
N LYS A 59 -14.46 -16.71 10.15
CA LYS A 59 -13.01 -16.53 9.99
C LYS A 59 -12.53 -15.36 10.87
N ARG A 60 -11.44 -15.57 11.60
CA ARG A 60 -10.95 -14.58 12.56
C ARG A 60 -10.28 -13.40 11.87
N MET A 61 -10.50 -12.20 12.40
CA MET A 61 -9.84 -10.96 12.01
C MET A 61 -9.33 -10.25 13.27
N LEU A 62 -8.05 -9.88 13.27
CA LEU A 62 -7.40 -9.21 14.39
C LEU A 62 -6.98 -7.80 13.98
N LEU A 63 -7.37 -6.79 14.74
CA LEU A 63 -7.02 -5.39 14.48
C LEU A 63 -6.22 -4.80 15.64
N PHE A 64 -5.03 -4.29 15.30
CA PHE A 64 -4.11 -3.67 16.23
C PHE A 64 -3.90 -2.18 15.91
N GLY A 65 -3.79 -1.36 16.95
CA GLY A 65 -3.55 0.07 16.89
C GLY A 65 -3.74 0.66 18.29
N SER A 66 -2.79 1.48 18.75
CA SER A 66 -2.98 2.20 20.01
C SER A 66 -4.02 3.31 19.84
N ILE A 67 -4.59 3.79 20.95
CA ILE A 67 -5.55 4.90 20.92
C ILE A 67 -4.97 6.10 20.16
N THR A 68 -3.74 6.50 20.45
CA THR A 68 -3.08 7.64 19.78
C THR A 68 -2.89 7.43 18.27
N GLN A 69 -2.64 6.19 17.83
CA GLN A 69 -2.57 5.87 16.41
C GLN A 69 -3.95 6.03 15.74
N LEU A 70 -5.00 5.54 16.40
CA LEU A 70 -6.38 5.62 15.92
C LEU A 70 -6.87 7.08 15.88
N GLU A 71 -6.55 7.88 16.90
CA GLU A 71 -6.86 9.32 16.89
C GLU A 71 -6.21 10.04 15.70
N MET A 72 -4.92 9.79 15.45
CA MET A 72 -4.24 10.33 14.27
C MET A 72 -4.90 9.87 12.96
N LEU A 73 -5.37 8.62 12.90
CA LEU A 73 -6.06 8.10 11.74
C LEU A 73 -7.37 8.85 11.49
N PHE A 74 -8.19 9.01 12.53
CA PHE A 74 -9.51 9.63 12.43
C PHE A 74 -9.44 11.13 12.15
N ASP A 75 -8.39 11.81 12.62
CA ASP A 75 -8.14 13.22 12.35
C ASP A 75 -7.54 13.48 10.96
N SER A 76 -7.16 12.43 10.23
CA SER A 76 -6.51 12.58 8.94
C SER A 76 -7.51 12.74 7.79
N THR A 77 -7.31 13.78 6.98
CA THR A 77 -8.12 14.00 5.77
C THR A 77 -7.74 13.05 4.64
N THR A 78 -6.50 12.55 4.63
CA THR A 78 -5.99 11.64 3.59
C THR A 78 -5.36 10.42 4.24
N ILE A 79 -5.91 9.26 3.90
CA ILE A 79 -5.42 7.98 4.41
C ILE A 79 -4.94 7.08 3.27
N PHE A 80 -3.99 6.22 3.60
CA PHE A 80 -3.39 5.28 2.67
C PHE A 80 -3.62 3.85 3.16
N MET A 81 -4.02 2.97 2.27
CA MET A 81 -4.34 1.58 2.57
C MET A 81 -3.49 0.67 1.72
N ASP A 82 -2.89 -0.34 2.33
CA ASP A 82 -2.04 -1.27 1.62
C ASP A 82 -2.02 -2.65 2.28
N GLY A 83 -1.90 -3.69 1.47
CA GLY A 83 -1.89 -5.07 1.91
C GLY A 83 -0.63 -5.80 1.49
N THR A 84 -0.03 -6.56 2.40
CA THR A 84 1.17 -7.37 2.15
C THR A 84 0.98 -8.83 2.53
N PHE A 85 1.68 -9.71 1.81
CA PHE A 85 1.52 -11.18 1.87
C PHE A 85 2.75 -11.91 2.42
N SER A 86 3.94 -11.37 2.17
CA SER A 86 5.22 -12.04 2.48
C SER A 86 5.43 -12.31 3.96
N CYS A 87 4.80 -11.50 4.81
CA CYS A 87 4.92 -11.56 6.25
C CYS A 87 3.67 -12.06 6.96
N THR A 88 2.69 -12.60 6.24
CA THR A 88 1.42 -13.00 6.84
C THR A 88 1.59 -14.23 7.74
N PRO A 89 1.18 -14.17 9.02
CA PRO A 89 1.17 -15.33 9.89
C PRO A 89 0.28 -16.46 9.34
N PRO A 90 0.52 -17.73 9.73
CA PRO A 90 -0.36 -18.84 9.37
C PRO A 90 -1.83 -18.56 9.73
N PHE A 91 -2.74 -19.17 8.98
CA PHE A 91 -4.21 -19.06 9.11
C PHE A 91 -4.85 -17.76 8.61
N PHE A 92 -4.04 -16.80 8.14
CA PHE A 92 -4.50 -15.54 7.57
C PHE A 92 -3.98 -15.37 6.14
N ASP A 93 -4.72 -14.61 5.33
CA ASP A 93 -4.38 -14.41 3.92
C ASP A 93 -3.51 -13.16 3.72
N GLN A 94 -3.70 -12.12 4.56
CA GLN A 94 -3.03 -10.84 4.36
C GLN A 94 -2.80 -10.07 5.67
N VAL A 95 -1.71 -9.31 5.70
CA VAL A 95 -1.52 -8.20 6.64
C VAL A 95 -1.92 -6.92 5.93
N PHE A 96 -2.95 -6.26 6.42
CA PHE A 96 -3.46 -5.00 5.91
C PHE A 96 -3.06 -3.86 6.82
N THR A 97 -2.64 -2.72 6.27
CA THR A 97 -2.31 -1.54 7.06
C THR A 97 -3.01 -0.30 6.56
N ILE A 98 -3.46 0.53 7.50
CA ILE A 98 -4.02 1.85 7.21
C ILE A 98 -3.11 2.90 7.83
N HIS A 99 -2.72 3.86 7.03
CA HIS A 99 -1.78 4.91 7.39
C HIS A 99 -2.44 6.26 7.30
N ALA A 100 -2.13 7.11 8.26
CA ALA A 100 -2.31 8.55 8.16
C ALA A 100 -0.95 9.19 7.96
N LEU A 101 -0.85 10.11 6.99
CA LEU A 101 0.42 10.72 6.61
C LEU A 101 1.47 9.63 6.24
N ASN A 102 2.54 9.51 7.04
CA ASN A 102 3.62 8.55 6.86
C ASN A 102 3.63 7.46 7.95
N PHE A 103 2.54 7.33 8.71
CA PHE A 103 2.48 6.51 9.90
C PHE A 103 1.45 5.40 9.79
N PRO A 104 1.83 4.13 10.02
CA PRO A 104 0.87 3.06 10.16
C PRO A 104 0.08 3.26 11.45
N CYS A 105 -1.23 3.38 11.33
CA CYS A 105 -2.13 3.57 12.47
C CYS A 105 -2.88 2.29 12.83
N VAL A 106 -3.23 1.49 11.83
CA VAL A 106 -3.95 0.23 12.01
C VAL A 106 -3.15 -0.89 11.34
N PHE A 107 -3.03 -2.01 12.04
CA PHE A 107 -2.53 -3.26 11.52
C PHE A 107 -3.64 -4.31 11.62
N GLY A 108 -4.21 -4.67 10.48
CA GLY A 108 -5.18 -5.76 10.37
C GLY A 108 -4.49 -7.06 9.95
N ILE A 109 -4.78 -8.16 10.64
CA ILE A 109 -4.47 -9.51 10.17
C ILE A 109 -5.78 -10.12 9.67
N LEU A 110 -5.92 -10.18 8.33
CA LEU A 110 -7.19 -10.43 7.67
C LEU A 110 -7.27 -11.90 7.19
N PRO A 111 -8.45 -12.53 7.34
CA PRO A 111 -8.64 -13.92 6.95
C PRO A 111 -8.85 -14.14 5.45
N ASP A 112 -9.24 -13.10 4.71
CA ASP A 112 -9.34 -13.09 3.25
C ASP A 112 -9.44 -11.65 2.70
N ARG A 113 -9.43 -11.56 1.37
CA ARG A 113 -9.49 -10.33 0.56
C ARG A 113 -10.87 -10.04 0.02
N LYS A 114 -11.91 -10.37 0.79
CA LYS A 114 -13.30 -10.20 0.37
C LYS A 114 -13.83 -8.85 0.80
N ARG A 115 -14.72 -8.30 -0.02
CA ARG A 115 -15.47 -7.07 0.29
C ARG A 115 -16.07 -7.07 1.70
N ILE A 116 -16.68 -8.18 2.10
CA ILE A 116 -17.31 -8.33 3.43
C ILE A 116 -16.30 -8.12 4.56
N THR A 117 -15.07 -8.62 4.40
CA THR A 117 -13.99 -8.51 5.38
C THR A 117 -13.53 -7.06 5.54
N TYR A 118 -13.34 -6.33 4.45
CA TYR A 118 -13.00 -4.92 4.51
C TYR A 118 -14.14 -4.05 5.05
N GLN A 119 -15.40 -4.34 4.67
CA GLN A 119 -16.56 -3.63 5.22
C GLN A 119 -16.63 -3.79 6.74
N GLU A 120 -16.44 -5.00 7.24
CA GLU A 120 -16.44 -5.25 8.68
C GLU A 120 -15.30 -4.51 9.38
N LEU A 121 -14.09 -4.53 8.80
CA LEU A 121 -12.95 -3.76 9.31
C LEU A 121 -13.30 -2.26 9.42
N PHE A 122 -13.90 -1.68 8.38
CA PHE A 122 -14.26 -0.26 8.37
C PHE A 122 -15.37 0.09 9.36
N LYS A 123 -16.36 -0.78 9.54
CA LYS A 123 -17.41 -0.61 10.56
C LYS A 123 -16.83 -0.59 11.95
N ILE A 124 -15.96 -1.54 12.29
CA ILE A 124 -15.27 -1.58 13.58
C ILE A 124 -14.48 -0.30 13.83
N LEU A 125 -13.79 0.23 12.82
CA LEU A 125 -13.07 1.50 12.95
C LEU A 125 -13.99 2.70 13.17
N LYS A 126 -15.14 2.75 12.47
CA LYS A 126 -16.13 3.82 12.67
C LYS A 126 -16.77 3.75 14.06
N ASP A 127 -17.16 2.55 14.50
CA ASP A 127 -17.74 2.32 15.82
C ASP A 127 -16.74 2.67 16.92
N PHE A 128 -15.47 2.32 16.73
CA PHE A 128 -14.39 2.72 17.63
C PHE A 128 -14.18 4.24 17.63
N ALA A 129 -14.23 4.90 16.47
CA ALA A 129 -14.14 6.36 16.41
C ALA A 129 -15.25 7.02 17.23
N ILE A 130 -16.49 6.53 17.09
CA ILE A 130 -17.64 7.02 17.86
C ILE A 130 -17.44 6.80 19.36
N SER A 131 -16.92 5.64 19.77
CA SER A 131 -16.72 5.33 21.19
C SER A 131 -15.70 6.24 21.88
N ILE A 132 -14.78 6.84 21.12
CA ILE A 132 -13.83 7.85 21.61
C ILE A 132 -14.22 9.30 21.23
N ASN A 133 -15.50 9.54 20.91
CA ASN A 133 -16.06 10.85 20.56
C ASN A 133 -15.36 11.53 19.35
N ARG A 134 -14.99 10.72 18.35
CA ARG A 134 -14.44 11.16 17.06
C ARG A 134 -15.30 10.65 15.91
N LYS A 135 -14.97 11.06 14.68
CA LYS A 135 -15.57 10.55 13.45
C LYS A 135 -14.48 10.06 12.51
N PHE A 136 -14.74 8.96 11.82
CA PHE A 136 -13.83 8.45 10.80
C PHE A 136 -14.39 8.73 9.40
N GLU A 137 -14.10 9.92 8.89
CA GLU A 137 -14.62 10.44 7.61
C GLU A 137 -13.48 11.06 6.78
N PRO A 138 -12.54 10.25 6.26
CA PRO A 138 -11.44 10.75 5.45
C PRO A 138 -11.99 11.37 4.15
N THR A 139 -11.40 12.49 3.72
CA THR A 139 -11.75 13.14 2.45
C THR A 139 -11.17 12.40 1.24
N ARG A 140 -9.97 11.81 1.39
CA ARG A 140 -9.26 11.09 0.34
C ARG A 140 -8.72 9.77 0.84
N ILE A 141 -8.88 8.73 0.02
CA ILE A 141 -8.37 7.40 0.30
C ILE A 141 -7.51 6.96 -0.89
N LEU A 142 -6.24 6.63 -0.64
CA LEU A 142 -5.37 6.00 -1.61
C LEU A 142 -5.20 4.51 -1.30
N SER A 143 -5.47 3.63 -2.25
CA SER A 143 -5.27 2.18 -2.08
C SER A 143 -4.64 1.53 -3.31
N ASP A 144 -4.37 0.23 -3.21
CA ASP A 144 -4.16 -0.62 -4.39
C ASP A 144 -5.47 -0.87 -5.16
N PHE A 145 -5.41 -1.72 -6.19
CA PHE A 145 -6.53 -2.02 -7.09
C PHE A 145 -7.28 -3.31 -6.74
N GLU A 146 -7.30 -3.69 -5.46
CA GLU A 146 -8.00 -4.90 -5.04
C GLU A 146 -9.52 -4.72 -5.07
N SER A 147 -10.24 -5.50 -5.89
CA SER A 147 -11.68 -5.30 -6.14
C SER A 147 -12.55 -5.36 -4.87
N GLY A 148 -12.19 -6.22 -3.92
CA GLY A 148 -12.85 -6.33 -2.62
C GLY A 148 -12.72 -5.03 -1.81
N LEU A 149 -11.51 -4.49 -1.76
CA LEU A 149 -11.20 -3.22 -1.08
C LEU A 149 -11.90 -2.03 -1.76
N ILE A 150 -11.81 -1.90 -3.09
CA ILE A 150 -12.48 -0.84 -3.85
C ILE A 150 -13.99 -0.83 -3.55
N SER A 151 -14.63 -2.00 -3.62
CA SER A 151 -16.06 -2.14 -3.39
C SER A 151 -16.45 -1.81 -1.95
N ALA A 152 -15.60 -2.13 -0.98
CA ALA A 152 -15.84 -1.82 0.43
C ALA A 152 -15.68 -0.32 0.69
N ILE A 153 -14.63 0.33 0.14
CA ILE A 153 -14.42 1.77 0.24
C ILE A 153 -15.60 2.53 -0.36
N ALA A 154 -16.06 2.15 -1.55
CA ALA A 154 -17.20 2.80 -2.21
C ALA A 154 -18.49 2.70 -1.38
N ASN A 155 -18.65 1.64 -0.59
CA ASN A 155 -19.83 1.44 0.25
C ASN A 155 -19.73 2.14 1.59
N GLU A 156 -18.57 2.11 2.23
CA GLU A 156 -18.37 2.64 3.58
C GLU A 156 -17.97 4.13 3.58
N PHE A 157 -17.29 4.60 2.54
CA PHE A 157 -16.80 5.98 2.43
C PHE A 157 -17.26 6.62 1.12
N SER A 158 -18.58 6.62 0.88
CA SER A 158 -19.17 7.12 -0.37
C SER A 158 -18.88 8.61 -0.66
N ALA A 159 -18.62 9.41 0.38
CA ALA A 159 -18.23 10.82 0.26
C ALA A 159 -16.73 11.03 0.02
N ALA A 160 -15.89 10.01 0.27
CA ALA A 160 -14.45 10.12 0.10
C ALA A 160 -14.06 9.97 -1.37
N ILE A 161 -13.06 10.75 -1.79
CA ILE A 161 -12.43 10.57 -3.09
C ILE A 161 -11.49 9.37 -2.99
N HIS A 162 -11.88 8.26 -3.61
CA HIS A 162 -11.03 7.09 -3.73
C HIS A 162 -10.14 7.18 -4.98
N SER A 163 -8.84 7.01 -4.79
CA SER A 163 -7.84 6.97 -5.86
C SER A 163 -6.96 5.74 -5.72
N GLY A 164 -6.65 5.10 -6.83
CA GLY A 164 -5.68 4.03 -6.88
C GLY A 164 -4.26 4.57 -6.93
N CYS A 165 -3.32 3.82 -6.35
CA CYS A 165 -1.90 4.17 -6.38
C CYS A 165 -1.32 4.08 -7.80
N PHE A 166 -0.77 5.19 -8.30
CA PHE A 166 -0.13 5.26 -9.62
C PHE A 166 1.03 4.27 -9.77
N PHE A 167 1.79 4.02 -8.69
CA PHE A 167 2.83 3.01 -8.70
C PHE A 167 2.26 1.62 -8.99
N HIS A 168 1.22 1.20 -8.25
CA HIS A 168 0.56 -0.09 -8.47
C HIS A 168 -0.08 -0.19 -9.86
N TYR A 169 -0.62 0.91 -10.40
CA TYR A 169 -1.15 0.97 -11.77
C TYR A 169 -0.06 0.67 -12.80
N THR A 170 1.06 1.42 -12.76
CA THR A 170 2.17 1.23 -13.70
C THR A 170 2.82 -0.15 -13.54
N GLN A 171 2.93 -0.64 -12.30
CA GLN A 171 3.49 -1.95 -12.00
C GLN A 171 2.59 -3.09 -12.52
N ALA A 172 1.26 -2.97 -12.42
CA ALA A 172 0.33 -3.96 -12.96
C ALA A 172 0.45 -4.08 -14.49
N ILE A 173 0.57 -2.95 -15.20
CA ILE A 173 0.83 -2.94 -16.65
C ILE A 173 2.18 -3.60 -16.95
N PHE A 174 3.24 -3.28 -16.20
CA PHE A 174 4.56 -3.88 -16.42
C PHE A 174 4.58 -5.38 -16.13
N ARG A 175 3.89 -5.85 -15.09
CA ARG A 175 3.71 -7.29 -14.83
C ARG A 175 3.02 -7.99 -16.00
N ARG A 176 2.02 -7.34 -16.62
CA ARG A 176 1.40 -7.89 -17.83
C ARG A 176 2.37 -7.94 -19.01
N ILE A 177 3.20 -6.92 -19.21
CA ILE A 177 4.28 -6.93 -20.21
C ILE A 177 5.20 -8.14 -19.99
N GLN A 178 5.55 -8.45 -18.73
CA GLN A 178 6.36 -9.61 -18.40
C GLN A 178 5.66 -10.93 -18.74
N VAL A 179 4.39 -11.09 -18.32
CA VAL A 179 3.59 -12.30 -18.59
C VAL A 179 3.43 -12.55 -20.10
N LEU A 180 3.31 -11.49 -20.90
CA LEU A 180 3.18 -11.60 -22.36
C LEU A 180 4.52 -11.81 -23.08
N GLY A 181 5.66 -11.91 -22.37
CA GLY A 181 6.97 -12.08 -23.01
C GLY A 181 7.54 -10.81 -23.66
N LEU A 182 6.89 -9.66 -23.50
CA LEU A 182 7.31 -8.38 -24.11
C LEU A 182 8.53 -7.74 -23.46
N THR A 183 9.02 -8.26 -22.33
CA THR A 183 10.10 -7.64 -21.55
C THR A 183 11.33 -7.32 -22.39
N THR A 184 11.80 -8.28 -23.21
CA THR A 184 12.99 -8.10 -24.03
C THR A 184 12.80 -6.97 -25.05
N LEU A 185 11.67 -6.97 -25.76
CA LEU A 185 11.31 -5.94 -26.73
C LEU A 185 11.10 -4.58 -26.07
N TYR A 186 10.49 -4.52 -24.89
CA TYR A 186 10.37 -3.28 -24.12
C TYR A 186 11.75 -2.66 -23.81
N PHE A 187 12.78 -3.48 -23.54
CA PHE A 187 14.13 -2.97 -23.28
C PHE A 187 14.96 -2.73 -24.54
N GLN A 188 14.67 -3.36 -25.68
CA GLN A 188 15.49 -3.24 -26.90
C GLN A 188 14.88 -2.32 -27.96
N ASN A 189 13.55 -2.26 -28.07
CA ASN A 189 12.84 -1.48 -29.07
C ASN A 189 12.25 -0.21 -28.44
N SER A 190 12.74 0.96 -28.87
CA SER A 190 12.32 2.27 -28.37
C SER A 190 10.86 2.58 -28.65
N GLU A 191 10.31 2.13 -29.78
CA GLU A 191 8.93 2.33 -30.17
C GLU A 191 7.97 1.52 -29.27
N ILE A 192 8.25 0.23 -29.08
CA ILE A 192 7.47 -0.63 -28.17
C ILE A 192 7.53 -0.07 -26.74
N ARG A 193 8.72 0.32 -26.29
CA ARG A 193 8.90 0.96 -24.98
C ARG A 193 8.05 2.22 -24.85
N SER A 194 8.08 3.08 -25.87
CA SER A 194 7.30 4.31 -25.91
C SER A 194 5.80 4.01 -25.78
N ARG A 195 5.27 3.10 -26.60
CA ARG A 195 3.85 2.69 -26.55
C ARG A 195 3.45 2.15 -25.17
N CYS A 196 4.26 1.28 -24.56
CA CYS A 196 4.02 0.77 -23.22
C CYS A 196 4.02 1.89 -22.15
N ARG A 197 4.94 2.85 -22.26
CA ARG A 197 5.01 3.99 -21.33
C ARG A 197 3.85 4.96 -21.53
N LYS A 198 3.34 5.13 -22.75
CA LYS A 198 2.13 5.92 -23.02
C LYS A 198 0.90 5.30 -22.36
N LEU A 199 0.73 3.97 -22.41
CA LEU A 199 -0.33 3.28 -21.66
C LEU A 199 -0.24 3.58 -20.14
N MET A 200 0.99 3.55 -19.59
CA MET A 200 1.23 3.93 -18.19
C MET A 200 1.00 5.42 -17.91
N ALA A 201 1.12 6.30 -18.91
CA ALA A 201 0.91 7.74 -18.75
C ALA A 201 -0.54 8.18 -18.98
N LEU A 202 -1.42 7.32 -19.52
CA LEU A 202 -2.85 7.63 -19.69
C LEU A 202 -3.52 8.07 -18.38
N ALA A 203 -3.07 7.54 -17.24
CA ALA A 203 -3.56 7.93 -15.92
C ALA A 203 -3.24 9.39 -15.55
N LEU A 204 -2.33 10.04 -16.26
CA LEU A 204 -1.93 11.44 -16.06
C LEU A 204 -2.54 12.39 -17.10
N LEU A 205 -3.42 11.90 -17.98
CA LEU A 205 -4.12 12.77 -18.92
C LEU A 205 -5.42 13.30 -18.31
N PRO A 206 -5.90 14.48 -18.76
CA PRO A 206 -7.26 14.92 -18.48
C PRO A 206 -8.26 13.79 -18.73
N ILE A 207 -9.18 13.59 -17.78
CA ILE A 207 -10.05 12.41 -17.75
C ILE A 207 -10.92 12.28 -19.01
N ASP A 208 -11.36 13.41 -19.56
CA ASP A 208 -12.16 13.50 -20.79
C ASP A 208 -11.36 13.16 -22.05
N LYS A 209 -10.03 13.20 -21.99
CA LYS A 209 -9.14 12.85 -23.11
C LYS A 209 -8.66 11.41 -23.05
N THR A 210 -8.63 10.79 -21.87
CA THR A 210 -7.98 9.49 -21.64
C THR A 210 -8.44 8.39 -22.60
N GLU A 211 -9.75 8.20 -22.78
CA GLU A 211 -10.29 7.13 -23.65
C GLU A 211 -9.96 7.40 -25.13
N SER A 212 -10.18 8.64 -25.59
CA SER A 212 -9.87 9.02 -26.98
C SER A 212 -8.38 8.83 -27.31
N SER A 213 -7.48 9.19 -26.39
CA SER A 213 -6.04 8.96 -26.53
C SER A 213 -5.70 7.47 -26.55
N PHE A 214 -6.35 6.63 -25.74
CA PHE A 214 -6.16 5.17 -25.81
C PHE A 214 -6.54 4.60 -27.19
N HIS A 215 -7.69 5.02 -27.74
CA HIS A 215 -8.12 4.58 -29.07
C HIS A 215 -7.14 5.00 -30.17
N SER A 216 -6.67 6.25 -30.13
CA SER A 216 -5.65 6.74 -31.06
C SER A 216 -4.34 5.95 -30.97
N LEU A 217 -3.87 5.62 -29.75
CA LEU A 217 -2.70 4.76 -29.56
C LEU A 217 -2.90 3.36 -30.16
N ARG A 218 -4.10 2.77 -29.98
CA ARG A 218 -4.42 1.43 -30.46
C ARG A 218 -4.49 1.39 -31.99
N VAL A 219 -5.10 2.38 -32.64
CA VAL A 219 -5.19 2.46 -34.12
C VAL A 219 -3.82 2.69 -34.75
N LYS A 220 -2.99 3.57 -34.17
CA LYS A 220 -1.58 3.71 -34.58
C LYS A 220 -0.77 2.41 -34.37
N SER A 221 -1.34 1.40 -33.68
CA SER A 221 -0.75 0.08 -33.46
C SER A 221 -1.34 -1.01 -34.37
N SER A 222 -2.33 -0.76 -35.22
CA SER A 222 -2.88 -1.83 -36.07
C SER A 222 -2.11 -2.07 -37.37
N THR A 223 -1.13 -1.22 -37.70
CA THR A 223 -0.51 -1.22 -39.04
C THR A 223 0.71 -2.13 -39.23
N MET A 224 1.38 -2.65 -38.18
CA MET A 224 2.48 -3.64 -38.29
C MET A 224 2.82 -4.39 -36.97
N VAL A 225 1.87 -4.60 -36.05
CA VAL A 225 2.25 -4.83 -34.64
C VAL A 225 2.33 -6.29 -34.20
N ASN A 226 3.50 -6.59 -33.65
CA ASN A 226 3.81 -7.65 -32.69
C ASN A 226 2.57 -8.12 -31.87
N GLN A 227 2.25 -9.40 -31.98
CA GLN A 227 1.05 -10.01 -31.39
C GLN A 227 0.94 -9.76 -29.88
N GLU A 228 2.06 -9.79 -29.17
CA GLU A 228 2.10 -9.61 -27.73
C GLU A 228 1.74 -8.16 -27.34
N LEU A 229 2.15 -7.16 -28.11
CA LEU A 229 1.74 -5.77 -27.90
C LEU A 229 0.24 -5.60 -28.13
N HIS A 230 -0.32 -6.26 -29.15
CA HIS A 230 -1.78 -6.27 -29.34
C HIS A 230 -2.52 -6.84 -28.13
N GLN A 231 -2.04 -7.97 -27.58
CA GLN A 231 -2.60 -8.57 -26.37
C GLN A 231 -2.51 -7.63 -25.15
N LEU A 232 -1.45 -6.82 -25.04
CA LEU A 232 -1.34 -5.81 -24.00
C LEU A 232 -2.45 -4.74 -24.11
N PHE A 233 -2.76 -4.27 -25.32
CA PHE A 233 -3.85 -3.31 -25.53
C PHE A 233 -5.23 -3.93 -25.22
N LEU A 234 -5.46 -5.20 -25.57
CA LEU A 234 -6.70 -5.91 -25.21
C LEU A 234 -6.84 -6.04 -23.69
N TYR A 235 -5.76 -6.44 -23.01
CA TYR A 235 -5.71 -6.47 -21.55
C TYR A 235 -6.01 -5.09 -20.97
N PHE A 236 -5.38 -4.03 -21.49
CA PHE A 236 -5.57 -2.68 -20.98
C PHE A 236 -7.04 -2.25 -21.10
N ASN A 237 -7.65 -2.45 -22.27
CA ASN A 237 -9.06 -2.13 -22.50
C ASN A 237 -9.96 -2.86 -21.48
N HIS A 238 -9.80 -4.17 -21.35
CA HIS A 238 -10.63 -4.95 -20.44
C HIS A 238 -10.40 -4.58 -18.97
N GLN A 239 -9.15 -4.42 -18.54
CA GLN A 239 -8.84 -4.18 -17.13
C GLN A 239 -9.10 -2.73 -16.71
N TRP A 240 -8.61 -1.76 -17.48
CA TRP A 240 -8.56 -0.36 -17.07
C TRP A 240 -9.68 0.50 -17.66
N LEU A 241 -10.29 0.10 -18.78
CA LEU A 241 -11.43 0.84 -19.34
C LEU A 241 -12.79 0.21 -18.98
N VAL A 242 -12.83 -1.10 -18.71
CA VAL A 242 -14.08 -1.81 -18.38
C VAL A 242 -14.16 -2.15 -16.89
N ASN A 243 -13.17 -2.85 -16.32
CA ASN A 243 -13.32 -3.43 -14.97
C ASN A 243 -13.03 -2.47 -13.81
N VAL A 244 -12.08 -1.54 -13.98
CA VAL A 244 -11.73 -0.55 -12.95
C VAL A 244 -12.27 0.82 -13.38
N PRO A 245 -13.10 1.49 -12.56
CA PRO A 245 -13.61 2.81 -12.89
C PRO A 245 -12.49 3.80 -13.22
N LEU A 246 -12.64 4.53 -14.34
CA LEU A 246 -11.67 5.51 -14.84
C LEU A 246 -11.24 6.52 -13.76
N LYS A 247 -12.20 7.02 -12.97
CA LYS A 247 -11.95 7.98 -11.89
C LYS A 247 -11.04 7.46 -10.78
N ILE A 248 -10.89 6.14 -10.62
CA ILE A 248 -10.05 5.56 -9.57
C ILE A 248 -8.59 5.55 -10.01
N TRP A 249 -8.28 5.10 -11.23
CA TRP A 249 -6.88 4.99 -11.68
C TRP A 249 -6.37 6.24 -12.40
N ASN A 250 -7.25 7.12 -12.88
CA ASN A 250 -6.85 8.43 -13.38
C ASN A 250 -6.49 9.35 -12.20
N VAL A 251 -5.25 9.83 -12.22
CA VAL A 251 -4.62 10.66 -11.18
C VAL A 251 -4.20 12.04 -11.75
N TYR A 252 -4.87 12.50 -12.82
CA TYR A 252 -4.67 13.84 -13.36
C TYR A 252 -4.93 14.90 -12.28
N GLY A 253 -4.05 15.91 -12.23
CA GLY A 253 -4.10 16.97 -11.21
C GLY A 253 -3.85 16.52 -9.76
N CYS A 254 -3.54 15.25 -9.51
CA CYS A 254 -3.30 14.75 -8.15
C CYS A 254 -1.82 14.88 -7.74
N HIS A 255 -1.56 15.69 -6.69
CA HIS A 255 -0.21 15.82 -6.11
C HIS A 255 0.22 14.59 -5.29
N HIS A 256 -0.72 13.92 -4.62
CA HIS A 256 -0.47 12.70 -3.84
C HIS A 256 -1.00 11.48 -4.60
N ARG A 257 -0.17 10.89 -5.47
CA ARG A 257 -0.56 9.77 -6.35
C ARG A 257 0.14 8.44 -6.09
N THR A 258 1.16 8.41 -5.23
CA THR A 258 1.90 7.18 -4.90
C THR A 258 1.78 6.83 -3.42
N ASN A 259 1.88 5.54 -3.13
CA ASN A 259 1.84 5.02 -1.76
C ASN A 259 3.23 4.62 -1.24
N ASN A 260 4.26 5.36 -1.66
CA ASN A 260 5.67 5.02 -1.38
C ASN A 260 5.96 4.84 0.11
N ASN A 261 5.22 5.53 0.99
CA ASN A 261 5.37 5.42 2.43
C ASN A 261 4.87 4.07 2.96
N CYS A 262 3.71 3.59 2.49
CA CYS A 262 3.21 2.25 2.84
C CYS A 262 4.15 1.17 2.31
N GLU A 263 4.59 1.29 1.06
CA GLU A 263 5.52 0.33 0.45
C GLU A 263 6.86 0.32 1.20
N GLY A 264 7.40 1.49 1.53
CA GLY A 264 8.61 1.63 2.35
C GLY A 264 8.43 1.02 3.75
N PHE A 265 7.26 1.22 4.36
CA PHE A 265 6.90 0.58 5.61
C PHE A 265 6.87 -0.95 5.49
N HIS A 266 6.16 -1.50 4.51
CA HIS A 266 6.06 -2.95 4.31
C HIS A 266 7.41 -3.57 3.97
N ASN A 267 8.23 -2.91 3.15
CA ASN A 267 9.59 -3.36 2.85
C ASN A 267 10.44 -3.46 4.12
N ARG A 268 10.38 -2.44 4.99
CA ARG A 268 11.06 -2.47 6.29
C ARG A 268 10.50 -3.56 7.20
N LEU A 269 9.18 -3.74 7.22
CA LEU A 269 8.53 -4.79 8.00
C LEU A 269 9.02 -6.18 7.56
N ASN A 270 9.02 -6.45 6.25
CA ASN A 270 9.53 -7.68 5.66
C ASN A 270 11.01 -7.92 6.00
N GLN A 271 11.85 -6.89 5.88
CA GLN A 271 13.27 -6.96 6.24
C GLN A 271 13.50 -7.25 7.73
N ARG A 272 12.62 -6.78 8.62
CA ARG A 272 12.71 -7.08 10.06
C ARG A 272 12.27 -8.50 10.39
N ILE A 273 11.33 -9.06 9.64
CA ILE A 273 10.82 -10.41 9.87
C ILE A 273 11.83 -11.47 9.42
N GLN A 274 12.57 -11.21 8.33
CA GLN A 274 13.62 -12.08 7.75
C GLN A 274 13.18 -13.53 7.44
N LYS A 275 11.89 -13.84 7.57
CA LYS A 275 11.29 -15.15 7.37
C LYS A 275 9.95 -15.00 6.68
N SER A 276 9.68 -15.83 5.69
CA SER A 276 8.33 -15.98 5.16
C SER A 276 7.44 -16.62 6.23
N HIS A 277 6.24 -16.09 6.43
CA HIS A 277 5.25 -16.59 7.40
C HIS A 277 5.77 -16.73 8.84
N PRO A 278 6.07 -15.62 9.53
CA PRO A 278 6.47 -15.67 10.93
C PRO A 278 5.37 -16.30 11.79
N ASN A 279 5.75 -16.94 12.89
CA ASN A 279 4.74 -17.33 13.88
C ASN A 279 4.02 -16.10 14.43
N ILE A 280 2.76 -16.29 14.82
CA ILE A 280 1.88 -15.18 15.22
C ILE A 280 2.44 -14.38 16.40
N TRP A 281 3.07 -15.03 17.38
CA TRP A 281 3.63 -14.35 18.56
C TRP A 281 4.80 -13.44 18.21
N MET A 282 5.69 -13.88 17.32
CA MET A 282 6.77 -13.07 16.79
C MET A 282 6.22 -11.89 15.99
N PHE A 283 5.17 -12.13 15.20
CA PHE A 283 4.53 -11.09 14.41
C PHE A 283 3.88 -10.01 15.29
N ILE A 284 3.10 -10.40 16.31
CA ILE A 284 2.48 -9.44 17.23
C ILE A 284 3.54 -8.63 18.00
N LYS A 285 4.64 -9.26 18.46
CA LYS A 285 5.76 -8.53 19.09
C LYS A 285 6.40 -7.50 18.17
N LEU A 286 6.47 -7.80 16.87
CA LEU A 286 6.94 -6.84 15.89
C LEU A 286 5.98 -5.66 15.75
N LEU A 287 4.66 -5.91 15.70
CA LEU A 287 3.65 -4.85 15.68
C LEU A 287 3.73 -3.96 16.94
N GLN A 288 3.88 -4.55 18.12
CA GLN A 288 4.08 -3.79 19.37
C GLN A 288 5.33 -2.89 19.31
N THR A 289 6.40 -3.38 18.67
CA THR A 289 7.63 -2.60 18.47
C THR A 289 7.41 -1.45 17.47
N GLU A 290 6.61 -1.65 16.43
CA GLU A 290 6.20 -0.59 15.50
C GLU A 290 5.31 0.46 16.19
N GLY A 291 4.38 0.05 17.06
CA GLY A 291 3.59 0.97 17.89
C GLY A 291 4.46 1.82 18.82
N CYS A 292 5.50 1.23 19.44
CA CYS A 292 6.47 2.00 20.24
C CYS A 292 7.26 3.00 19.39
N ARG A 293 7.69 2.60 18.18
CA ARG A 293 8.38 3.49 17.25
C ARG A 293 7.50 4.65 16.81
N PHE A 294 6.21 4.40 16.53
CA PHE A 294 5.24 5.45 16.24
C PHE A 294 5.21 6.48 17.37
N ARG A 295 5.05 6.05 18.62
CA ARG A 295 5.03 6.94 19.79
C ARG A 295 6.30 7.78 19.89
N HIS A 296 7.48 7.16 19.68
CA HIS A 296 8.75 7.88 19.71
C HIS A 296 8.83 8.96 18.62
N LEU A 297 8.40 8.65 17.40
CA LEU A 297 8.38 9.62 16.29
C LEU A 297 7.39 10.75 16.53
N LEU A 298 6.22 10.44 17.08
CA LEU A 298 5.23 11.46 17.45
C LEU A 298 5.76 12.42 18.53
N LEU A 299 6.44 11.90 19.56
CA LEU A 299 7.10 12.73 20.57
C LEU A 299 8.17 13.65 19.98
N GLN A 300 8.98 13.14 19.04
CA GLN A 300 9.96 13.97 18.32
C GLN A 300 9.28 15.09 17.53
N MET A 301 8.20 14.77 16.80
CA MET A 301 7.45 15.77 16.03
C MET A 301 6.81 16.83 16.93
N ASN A 302 6.24 16.43 18.06
CA ASN A 302 5.68 17.35 19.05
C ASN A 302 6.75 18.24 19.70
N ALA A 303 8.01 17.75 19.78
CA ALA A 303 9.17 18.55 20.20
C ALA A 303 9.74 19.44 19.07
N GLY A 304 9.09 19.51 17.90
CA GLY A 304 9.49 20.34 16.77
C GLY A 304 10.47 19.68 15.80
N ALA A 305 10.74 18.38 15.93
CA ALA A 305 11.58 17.68 14.96
C ALA A 305 10.89 17.65 13.59
N GLN A 306 11.56 18.20 12.58
CA GLN A 306 11.08 18.12 11.21
C GLN A 306 11.39 16.73 10.63
N ALA A 307 10.41 16.14 9.95
CA ALA A 307 10.66 14.96 9.13
C ALA A 307 11.73 15.28 8.08
N ARG A 308 12.65 14.33 7.83
CA ARG A 308 13.64 14.46 6.75
C ARG A 308 12.89 14.77 5.44
N LYS A 309 13.17 15.91 4.82
CA LYS A 309 12.64 16.26 3.50
C LYS A 309 13.01 15.15 2.51
N ASN A 310 12.01 14.49 1.90
CA ASN A 310 12.24 13.45 0.91
C ASN A 310 12.82 14.03 -0.41
N VAL A 311 13.45 13.12 -1.16
CA VAL A 311 14.49 13.24 -2.19
C VAL A 311 14.20 14.23 -3.35
N PRO A 312 15.20 15.03 -3.80
CA PRO A 312 15.08 16.00 -4.92
C PRO A 312 14.41 15.48 -6.21
N VAL A 313 14.51 14.17 -6.47
CA VAL A 313 14.01 13.52 -7.70
C VAL A 313 12.49 13.50 -7.79
N ALA A 314 11.78 13.22 -6.68
CA ALA A 314 10.31 13.21 -6.69
C ALA A 314 9.75 14.61 -7.00
N ASN A 315 10.35 15.63 -6.40
CA ASN A 315 10.01 17.03 -6.65
C ASN A 315 10.32 17.44 -8.10
N MET A 316 11.41 16.92 -8.68
CA MET A 316 11.75 17.18 -10.08
C MET A 316 10.74 16.56 -11.06
N ILE A 317 10.29 15.33 -10.81
CA ILE A 317 9.27 14.67 -11.64
C ILE A 317 7.94 15.42 -11.54
N GLN A 318 7.53 15.81 -10.34
CA GLN A 318 6.31 16.59 -10.15
C GLN A 318 6.38 17.91 -10.92
N LYS A 319 7.48 18.65 -10.77
CA LYS A 319 7.68 19.91 -11.50
C LYS A 319 7.60 19.74 -13.01
N ARG A 320 8.13 18.65 -13.56
CA ARG A 320 8.03 18.36 -15.00
C ARG A 320 6.58 18.10 -15.44
N ILE A 321 5.80 17.38 -14.63
CA ILE A 321 4.39 17.13 -14.90
C ILE A 321 3.61 18.45 -14.85
N ASP A 322 3.84 19.26 -13.83
CA ASP A 322 3.18 20.57 -13.69
C ASP A 322 3.49 21.47 -14.89
N THR A 323 4.76 21.56 -15.31
CA THR A 323 5.14 22.31 -16.52
C THR A 323 4.45 21.77 -17.78
N LEU A 324 4.26 20.46 -17.93
CA LEU A 324 3.54 19.90 -19.07
C LEU A 324 2.05 20.26 -19.03
N TYR A 325 1.44 20.27 -17.85
CA TYR A 325 0.05 20.70 -17.68
C TYR A 325 -0.12 22.19 -17.97
N ASP A 326 0.78 23.05 -17.50
CA ASP A 326 0.73 24.49 -17.76
C ASP A 326 0.78 24.78 -19.27
N ARG A 327 1.69 24.12 -19.98
CA ARG A 327 1.81 24.25 -21.45
C ARG A 327 0.59 23.73 -22.20
N TYR A 328 0.00 22.63 -21.73
CA TYR A 328 -1.23 22.10 -22.31
C TYR A 328 -2.42 23.04 -22.09
N ASN A 329 -2.59 23.55 -20.86
CA ASN A 329 -3.64 24.49 -20.51
C ASN A 329 -3.47 25.85 -21.23
N GLY A 330 -2.22 26.26 -21.49
CA GLY A 330 -1.89 27.43 -22.30
C GLY A 330 -2.04 27.23 -23.82
N GLY A 331 -2.37 26.02 -24.28
CA GLY A 331 -2.53 25.71 -25.71
C GLY A 331 -1.21 25.59 -26.49
N GLU A 332 -0.06 25.53 -25.81
CA GLU A 332 1.25 25.39 -26.46
C GLU A 332 1.50 23.97 -26.98
N VAL A 333 0.86 22.97 -26.38
CA VAL A 333 0.98 21.56 -26.76
C VAL A 333 -0.38 20.90 -26.87
N ASP A 334 -0.52 20.00 -27.82
CA ASP A 334 -1.72 19.18 -27.96
C ASP A 334 -1.70 17.97 -26.99
N VAL A 335 -2.78 17.17 -27.02
CA VAL A 335 -2.93 15.99 -26.15
C VAL A 335 -1.91 14.88 -26.46
N ASP A 336 -1.52 14.72 -27.73
CA ASP A 336 -0.56 13.69 -28.15
C ASP A 336 0.85 14.06 -27.66
N GLN A 337 1.23 15.34 -27.78
CA GLN A 337 2.47 15.90 -27.26
C GLN A 337 2.51 15.88 -25.72
N LEU A 338 1.39 16.17 -25.06
CA LEU A 338 1.27 16.04 -23.60
C LEU A 338 1.52 14.59 -23.19
N LEU A 339 0.86 13.63 -23.82
CA LEU A 339 1.02 12.20 -23.54
C LEU A 339 2.47 11.73 -23.79
N ASP A 340 3.10 12.20 -24.85
CA ASP A 340 4.52 11.95 -25.12
C ASP A 340 5.39 12.42 -23.95
N GLY A 341 5.23 13.67 -23.52
CA GLY A 341 5.95 14.24 -22.39
C GLY A 341 5.73 13.48 -21.10
N LEU A 342 4.46 13.17 -20.77
CA LEU A 342 4.10 12.44 -19.56
C LEU A 342 4.68 11.02 -19.55
N SER A 343 4.71 10.34 -20.70
CA SER A 343 5.30 9.00 -20.84
C SER A 343 6.76 8.97 -20.41
N LEU A 344 7.50 10.06 -20.60
CA LEU A 344 8.90 10.20 -20.21
C LEU A 344 9.07 10.40 -18.70
N THR A 345 8.03 10.80 -17.97
CA THR A 345 8.07 10.97 -16.52
C THR A 345 7.77 9.69 -15.74
N VAL A 346 7.17 8.69 -16.39
CA VAL A 346 6.92 7.36 -15.81
C VAL A 346 8.26 6.73 -15.37
N ALA A 347 8.33 6.22 -14.14
CA ALA A 347 9.56 5.64 -13.60
C ALA A 347 10.12 4.51 -14.48
N LYS A 348 11.45 4.38 -14.54
CA LYS A 348 12.10 3.29 -15.26
C LYS A 348 11.77 1.96 -14.57
N GLN A 349 11.23 1.04 -15.36
CA GLN A 349 10.99 -0.34 -14.93
C GLN A 349 12.31 -1.13 -14.94
N LYS A 350 12.54 -1.95 -13.92
CA LYS A 350 13.73 -2.80 -13.80
C LYS A 350 13.39 -4.23 -14.24
N ARG A 351 14.36 -4.95 -14.83
CA ARG A 351 14.26 -6.41 -14.95
C ARG A 351 14.25 -6.99 -13.53
N GLN A 352 13.21 -7.75 -13.20
CA GLN A 352 13.17 -8.53 -11.97
C GLN A 352 13.94 -9.83 -12.16
#